data_AF-A0A969HWP6-F1
#
_entry.id   AF-A0A969HWP6-F1
#
_cell.length_a   1.000
_cell.length_b   1.000
_cell.length_c   1.000
_cell.angle_alpha   90.00
_cell.angle_beta   90.00
_cell.angle_gamma   90.00
#
_symmetry.space_group_name_H-M   'P 1'
#
loop_
_entity.id
_entity.type
_entity.pdbx_description
1 polymer ?
#
loop_
_entity_poly.entity_id
_entity_poly.type
_entity_poly.pdbx_seq_one_letter_code
_entity_poly.pdbx_strand_id
1 'polypeptide(L)' 'MAVLRNSAGDPARNQQVIESLAKENSCSVDHVRELFEIEHRRLDSEARVKTFVAVIATRLVRNVLIAERTTS' A
#
# COMPACT_ATOMS: atom_id res chain seq x y z
N MET A 1 -28.95 8.70 -10.07
CA MET A 1 -28.27 8.08 -8.90
C MET A 1 -26.82 7.84 -9.29
N ALA A 2 -25.89 8.70 -8.87
CA ALA A 2 -24.47 8.50 -9.14
C ALA A 2 -23.94 7.43 -8.19
N VAL A 3 -23.63 6.24 -8.72
CA VAL A 3 -22.96 5.18 -7.96
C VAL A 3 -21.55 5.68 -7.68
N LEU A 4 -21.25 6.00 -6.41
CA LEU A 4 -19.89 6.28 -5.97
C LEU A 4 -19.07 5.01 -6.19
N ARG A 5 -18.35 4.92 -7.32
CA ARG A 5 -17.36 3.86 -7.54
C ARG A 5 -16.26 4.08 -6.50
N ASN A 6 -16.28 3.25 -5.47
CA ASN A 6 -15.20 3.20 -4.50
C ASN A 6 -13.98 2.55 -5.16
N SER A 7 -13.06 3.34 -5.67
CA SER A 7 -11.81 2.88 -6.31
C SER A 7 -10.73 2.46 -5.30
N ALA A 8 -11.11 2.24 -4.03
CA ALA A 8 -10.19 1.76 -3.02
C ALA A 8 -9.96 0.26 -3.24
N GLY A 9 -8.77 -0.09 -3.74
CA GLY A 9 -8.43 -1.44 -4.18
C GLY A 9 -8.25 -1.60 -5.70
N ASP A 10 -8.38 -0.53 -6.49
CA ASP A 10 -8.07 -0.57 -7.93
C ASP A 10 -6.58 -0.90 -8.15
N PRO A 11 -6.24 -1.98 -8.86
CA PRO A 11 -4.85 -2.37 -9.13
C PRO A 11 -4.01 -1.25 -9.75
N ALA A 12 -4.59 -0.42 -10.64
CA ALA A 12 -3.88 0.69 -11.26
C ALA A 12 -3.50 1.77 -10.24
N ARG A 13 -4.39 2.02 -9.27
CA ARG A 13 -4.13 2.97 -8.18
C ARG A 13 -3.12 2.42 -7.18
N ASN A 14 -3.18 1.12 -6.87
CA ASN A 14 -2.20 0.47 -6.01
C ASN A 14 -0.79 0.55 -6.63
N GLN A 15 -0.66 0.31 -7.94
CA GLN A 15 0.61 0.45 -8.65
C GLN A 15 1.16 1.88 -8.61
N GLN A 16 0.32 2.91 -8.82
CA GLN A 16 0.74 4.32 -8.68
C GLN A 16 1.23 4.65 -7.27
N VAL A 17 0.59 4.09 -6.24
CA VAL A 17 1.00 4.28 -4.85
C VAL A 17 2.34 3.62 -4.57
N ILE A 18 2.56 2.39 -5.06
CA ILE A 18 3.83 1.66 -4.92
C ILE A 18 4.96 2.46 -5.57
N GLU A 19 4.77 2.94 -6.80
CA GLU A 19 5.77 3.77 -7.50
C GLU A 19 6.07 5.08 -6.76
N SER A 20 5.03 5.73 -6.24
CA SER A 20 5.19 6.97 -5.47
C SER A 20 5.98 6.73 -4.18
N LEU A 21 5.66 5.66 -3.43
CA LEU A 21 6.38 5.28 -2.22
C LEU A 21 7.85 4.94 -2.50
N ALA A 22 8.13 4.22 -3.58
CA ALA A 22 9.50 3.89 -4.00
C ALA A 22 10.31 5.16 -4.29
N LYS A 23 9.72 6.12 -5.00
CA LYS A 23 10.32 7.42 -5.28
C LYS A 23 10.54 8.26 -4.01
N GLU A 24 9.55 8.32 -3.12
CA GLU A 24 9.62 9.08 -1.86
C GLU A 24 10.72 8.56 -0.92
N ASN A 25 10.98 7.25 -0.94
CA ASN A 25 11.90 6.59 -0.01
C ASN A 25 13.22 6.17 -0.69
N SER A 26 13.45 6.55 -1.95
CA SER A 26 14.65 6.20 -2.72
C SER A 26 15.00 4.70 -2.68
N CYS A 27 13.99 3.84 -2.77
CA CYS A 27 14.13 2.38 -2.75
C CYS A 27 13.59 1.75 -4.03
N SER A 28 13.84 0.45 -4.23
CA SER A 28 13.36 -0.24 -5.43
C SER A 28 11.84 -0.42 -5.41
N VAL A 29 11.21 -0.29 -6.58
CA VAL A 29 9.77 -0.54 -6.76
C VAL A 29 9.42 -1.97 -6.35
N ASP A 30 10.31 -2.93 -6.59
CA ASP A 30 10.09 -4.33 -6.25
C ASP A 30 10.06 -4.56 -4.73
N HIS A 31 10.93 -3.91 -3.95
CA HIS A 31 10.91 -3.95 -2.48
C HIS A 31 9.60 -3.39 -1.93
N VAL A 32 9.17 -2.23 -2.41
CA VAL A 32 7.91 -1.61 -1.97
C VAL A 32 6.70 -2.46 -2.37
N ARG A 33 6.73 -3.08 -3.56
CA ARG A 33 5.67 -3.98 -4.03
C ARG A 33 5.56 -5.19 -3.11
N GLU A 34 6.67 -5.83 -2.77
CA GLU A 34 6.70 -6.98 -1.87
C GLU A 34 6.08 -6.63 -0.50
N LEU A 35 6.53 -5.53 0.12
CA LEU A 35 5.98 -5.05 1.38
C LEU A 35 4.47 -4.76 1.28
N PHE A 36 4.04 -4.12 0.19
CA PHE A 36 2.64 -3.81 -0.04
C PHE A 36 1.79 -5.06 -0.20
N GLU A 37 2.23 -6.05 -0.98
CA GLU A 37 1.50 -7.29 -1.20
C GLU A 37 1.36 -8.11 0.08
N ILE A 38 2.40 -8.16 0.91
CA ILE A 38 2.37 -8.83 2.22
C ILE A 38 1.32 -8.19 3.13
N GLU A 39 1.40 -6.88 3.34
CA GLU A 39 0.46 -6.16 4.21
C GLU A 39 -0.97 -6.18 3.64
N HIS A 40 -1.12 -6.03 2.33
CA HIS A 40 -2.41 -6.07 1.67
C HIS A 40 -3.05 -7.46 1.82
N ARG A 41 -2.31 -8.54 1.62
CA ARG A 41 -2.83 -9.92 1.76
C ARG A 41 -3.21 -10.23 3.21
N ARG A 42 -2.41 -9.79 4.18
CA ARG A 42 -2.69 -9.94 5.61
C ARG A 42 -3.96 -9.20 6.02
N LEU A 43 -4.09 -7.93 5.62
CA LEU A 43 -5.28 -7.14 5.90
C LEU A 43 -6.50 -7.66 5.14
N ASP A 44 -6.32 -8.18 3.93
CA ASP A 44 -7.40 -8.78 3.15
C ASP A 44 -7.86 -10.13 3.73
N SER A 45 -7.06 -10.87 4.50
CA SER A 45 -7.57 -12.05 5.21
C SER A 45 -8.28 -11.69 6.52
N GLU A 46 -7.83 -10.65 7.22
CA GLU A 46 -8.30 -10.32 8.58
C GLU A 46 -9.48 -9.32 8.61
N ALA A 47 -9.54 -8.38 7.65
CA ALA A 47 -10.47 -7.25 7.75
C ALA A 47 -11.92 -7.64 7.42
N ARG A 48 -12.87 -7.28 8.28
CA ARG A 48 -14.32 -7.44 7.98
C ARG A 48 -14.80 -6.48 6.89
N VAL A 49 -14.13 -5.34 6.71
CA VAL A 49 -14.48 -4.30 5.73
C VAL A 49 -13.28 -4.06 4.81
N LYS A 50 -13.43 -4.36 3.53
CA LYS A 50 -12.33 -4.32 2.54
C LYS A 50 -12.04 -2.93 1.97
N THR A 51 -12.98 -2.00 2.11
CA THR A 51 -12.93 -0.65 1.54
C THR A 51 -11.63 0.10 1.82
N PHE A 52 -10.98 -0.12 2.96
CA PHE A 52 -9.78 0.62 3.34
C PHE A 52 -8.51 -0.22 3.37
N VAL A 53 -8.55 -1.48 2.94
CA VAL A 53 -7.40 -2.40 3.02
C VAL A 53 -6.18 -1.81 2.31
N ALA A 54 -6.32 -1.37 1.05
CA ALA A 54 -5.22 -0.77 0.30
C ALA A 54 -4.67 0.52 0.95
N VAL A 55 -5.54 1.34 1.55
CA VAL A 55 -5.14 2.58 2.24
C VAL A 55 -4.36 2.26 3.51
N ILE A 56 -4.79 1.26 4.27
CA ILE A 56 -4.11 0.83 5.50
C ILE A 56 -2.78 0.17 5.14
N ALA A 57 -2.74 -0.72 4.14
CA ALA A 57 -1.51 -1.33 3.64
C ALA A 57 -0.48 -0.26 3.25
N THR A 58 -0.88 0.74 2.48
CA THR A 58 -0.03 1.89 2.11
C THR A 58 0.60 2.57 3.32
N ARG A 59 -0.18 2.80 4.39
CA ARG A 59 0.31 3.45 5.62
C ARG A 59 1.32 2.58 6.35
N LEU A 60 1.07 1.27 6.42
CA LEU A 60 1.98 0.33 7.07
C LEU A 60 3.32 0.25 6.32
N VAL A 61 3.29 0.10 5.00
CA VAL A 61 4.49 0.09 4.15
C VAL A 61 5.30 1.37 4.34
N ARG A 62 4.65 2.55 4.35
CA ARG A 62 5.36 3.81 4.59
C ARG A 62 6.08 3.81 5.94
N ASN A 63 5.45 3.31 6.99
CA ASN A 63 6.08 3.25 8.32
C ASN A 63 7.29 2.32 8.33
N VAL A 64 7.22 1.18 7.64
CA VAL A 64 8.35 0.25 7.48
C VAL A 64 9.51 0.92 6.76
N LEU A 65 9.26 1.56 5.62
CA LEU A 65 10.30 2.27 4.85
C LEU A 65 10.96 3.40 5.64
N ILE A 66 10.18 4.15 6.42
CA ILE A 66 10.72 5.20 7.31
C ILE A 66 11.62 4.58 8.39
N ALA A 67 11.18 3.48 9.00
CA ALA A 67 11.96 2.78 10.03
C ALA A 67 13.29 2.27 9.46
N GLU A 68 13.26 1.60 8.29
CA GLU A 68 14.46 1.14 7.58
C GLU A 68 15.46 2.26 7.33
N ARG A 69 14.98 3.46 6.93
CA ARG A 69 15.83 4.64 6.72
C ARG A 69 16.48 5.16 8.00
N THR A 70 15.78 5.08 9.13
CA THR A 70 16.31 5.55 10.43
C THR A 70 17.31 4.59 11.07
N THR A 71 17.26 3.31 10.69
CA THR A 71 18.16 2.27 11.19
C THR A 71 19.43 2.07 10.34
N SER A 72 19.53 2.78 9.22
CA SER A 72 20.65 2.72 8.27
C SER A 72 21.62 3.88 8.44
#